data_AF-A0A954K276-F1
#
_entry.id   AF-A0A954K276-F1
#
_cell.length_a   1.000
_cell.length_b   1.000
_cell.length_c   1.000
_cell.angle_alpha   90.00
_cell.angle_beta   90.00
_cell.angle_gamma   90.00
#
_symmetry.space_group_name_H-M   'P 1'
#
loop_
_entity.id
_entity.type
_entity.pdbx_description
1 polymer ?
#
loop_
_entity_poly.entity_id
_entity_poly.type
_entity_poly.pdbx_seq_one_letter_code
_entity_poly.pdbx_strand_id
1 'polypeptide(L)'
;MTEKTRKTRQYLSEEDRERVVRLIKKMLGMGKYSSDIKQAVAQEFQLSRRSVERYLKRARQEMVARMGVSLECHRAEAFYFYRSVINNQNAHPREQLRARERLDKLLGLEIPVKMHTEPELTPAELQAMSDEEFNALYEKQMK
;
A
#
# COMPACT_ATOMS: atom_id res chain seq x y z
N MET A 1 -14.43 0.50 -36.98
CA MET A 1 -13.11 -0.13 -36.71
C MET A 1 -12.27 0.87 -35.91
N THR A 2 -12.29 0.82 -34.59
CA THR A 2 -11.46 1.71 -33.74
C THR A 2 -10.18 0.97 -33.37
N GLU A 3 -9.13 1.19 -34.17
CA GLU A 3 -7.80 0.65 -33.89
C GLU A 3 -7.25 1.30 -32.61
N LYS A 4 -7.33 0.56 -31.50
CA LYS A 4 -6.59 0.89 -30.28
C LYS A 4 -5.11 0.64 -30.55
N THR A 5 -4.40 1.67 -31.03
CA THR A 5 -2.93 1.69 -31.09
C THR A 5 -2.40 1.38 -29.69
N ARG A 6 -1.80 0.19 -29.52
CA ARG A 6 -1.17 -0.23 -28.26
C ARG A 6 0.01 0.71 -28.01
N LYS A 7 -0.10 1.59 -27.01
CA LYS A 7 1.01 2.45 -26.55
C LYS A 7 2.24 1.59 -26.33
N THR A 8 3.24 1.76 -27.18
CA THR A 8 4.54 1.09 -27.08
C THR A 8 5.14 1.44 -25.72
N ARG A 9 5.61 0.44 -24.96
CA ARG A 9 6.25 0.67 -23.65
C ARG A 9 7.48 1.56 -23.84
N GLN A 10 7.33 2.85 -23.58
CA GLN A 10 8.45 3.77 -23.55
C GLN A 10 9.22 3.51 -22.26
N TYR A 11 10.43 2.96 -22.40
CA TYR A 11 11.34 2.77 -21.28
C TYR A 11 12.02 4.10 -21.00
N LEU A 12 11.95 4.59 -19.75
CA LEU A 12 12.76 5.73 -19.32
C LEU A 12 14.25 5.39 -19.46
N SER A 13 15.04 6.39 -19.87
CA SER A 13 16.49 6.38 -19.75
C SER A 13 16.93 6.15 -18.30
N GLU A 14 18.10 5.57 -18.09
CA GLU A 14 18.65 5.39 -16.73
C GLU A 14 18.78 6.74 -15.98
N GLU A 15 19.19 7.80 -16.67
CA GLU A 15 19.28 9.14 -16.08
C GLU A 15 17.92 9.65 -15.59
N ASP A 16 16.86 9.42 -16.37
CA ASP A 16 15.50 9.83 -15.97
C ASP A 16 14.99 9.00 -14.80
N ARG A 17 15.32 7.71 -14.74
CA ARG A 17 14.99 6.86 -13.59
C ARG A 17 15.64 7.39 -12.31
N GLU A 18 16.90 7.79 -12.38
CA GLU A 18 17.58 8.40 -11.24
C GLU A 18 16.98 9.74 -10.84
N ARG A 19 16.61 10.58 -11.80
CA ARG A 19 15.91 11.86 -11.54
C ARG A 19 14.59 11.63 -10.83
N VAL A 20 13.80 10.66 -11.29
CA VAL A 20 12.55 10.24 -10.64
C VAL A 20 12.80 9.80 -9.20
N VAL A 21 13.78 8.92 -8.96
CA VAL A 21 14.09 8.43 -7.60
C VAL A 21 14.55 9.59 -6.70
N ARG A 22 15.41 10.48 -7.19
CA ARG A 22 15.84 11.68 -6.44
C ARG A 22 14.67 12.59 -6.08
N LEU A 23 13.76 12.85 -7.03
CA LEU A 23 12.57 13.65 -6.78
C LEU A 23 11.67 13.01 -5.72
N ILE A 24 11.42 11.71 -5.83
CA ILE A 24 10.61 10.98 -4.85
C ILE A 24 11.23 11.06 -3.46
N LYS A 25 12.54 10.85 -3.31
CA LYS A 25 13.24 10.99 -2.03
C LYS A 25 13.07 12.38 -1.43
N LYS A 26 13.19 13.43 -2.26
CA LYS A 26 12.97 14.82 -1.83
C LYS A 26 11.54 15.01 -1.31
N MET A 27 10.53 14.54 -2.05
CA MET A 27 9.13 14.67 -1.64
C MET A 27 8.81 13.87 -0.36
N LEU A 28 9.40 12.68 -0.20
CA LEU A 28 9.29 11.89 1.02
C LEU A 28 9.93 12.61 2.21
N GLY A 29 11.12 13.22 2.03
CA GLY A 29 11.77 14.03 3.06
C GLY A 29 10.95 15.27 3.47
N MET A 30 10.11 15.78 2.58
CA MET A 30 9.16 16.86 2.87
C MET A 30 7.85 16.38 3.50
N GLY A 31 7.68 15.09 3.77
CA GLY A 31 6.48 14.53 4.38
C GLY A 31 5.26 14.45 3.46
N LYS A 32 5.43 14.50 2.13
CA LYS A 32 4.31 14.42 1.17
C LYS A 32 3.68 13.02 1.17
N TYR A 33 2.36 12.96 0.98
CA TYR A 33 1.64 11.70 0.90
C TYR A 33 2.00 10.92 -0.37
N SER A 34 1.95 9.59 -0.27
CA SER A 34 2.28 8.72 -1.40
C SER A 34 1.31 8.86 -2.57
N SER A 35 0.04 9.24 -2.32
CA SER A 35 -0.92 9.60 -3.37
C SER A 35 -0.42 10.78 -4.21
N ASP A 36 0.03 11.83 -3.54
CA ASP A 36 0.41 13.10 -4.15
C ASP A 36 1.71 12.94 -4.92
N ILE A 37 2.66 12.17 -4.36
CA ILE A 37 3.90 11.80 -5.04
C ILE A 37 3.60 11.03 -6.32
N LYS A 38 2.72 10.01 -6.26
CA LYS A 38 2.34 9.23 -7.44
C LYS A 38 1.71 10.12 -8.51
N GLN A 39 0.87 11.08 -8.11
CA GLN A 39 0.22 11.99 -9.05
C GLN A 39 1.21 12.94 -9.71
N ALA A 40 2.05 13.63 -8.92
CA ALA A 40 3.01 14.60 -9.43
C ALA A 40 4.05 13.95 -10.35
N VAL A 41 4.64 12.82 -9.93
CA VAL A 41 5.66 12.13 -10.72
C VAL A 41 5.08 11.50 -11.99
N ALA A 42 3.84 10.98 -11.93
CA ALA A 42 3.15 10.46 -13.10
C ALA A 42 2.91 11.54 -14.15
N GLN A 43 2.54 12.76 -13.72
CA GLN A 43 2.32 13.89 -14.61
C GLN A 43 3.62 14.38 -15.24
N GLU A 44 4.66 14.60 -14.42
CA GLU A 44 5.94 15.14 -14.86
C GLU A 44 6.67 14.23 -15.85
N PHE A 45 6.71 12.92 -15.57
CA PHE A 45 7.47 11.94 -16.37
C PHE A 45 6.58 11.10 -17.30
N GLN A 46 5.30 11.46 -17.45
CA GLN A 46 4.32 10.76 -18.29
C GLN A 46 4.22 9.25 -17.98
N LEU A 47 4.35 8.90 -16.70
CA LEU A 47 4.36 7.52 -16.20
C LEU A 47 2.98 7.10 -15.69
N SER A 48 2.70 5.79 -15.73
CA SER A 48 1.55 5.26 -15.00
C SER A 48 1.81 5.32 -13.48
N ARG A 49 0.76 5.56 -12.68
CA ARG A 49 0.87 5.56 -11.21
C ARG A 49 1.42 4.23 -10.66
N ARG A 50 1.09 3.10 -11.30
CA ARG A 50 1.63 1.77 -10.96
C ARG A 50 3.14 1.67 -11.25
N SER A 51 3.63 2.34 -12.29
CA SER A 51 5.07 2.42 -12.56
C SER A 51 5.79 3.23 -11.48
N VAL A 52 5.20 4.33 -11.02
CA VAL A 52 5.76 5.17 -9.94
C VAL A 52 5.92 4.40 -8.64
N GLU A 53 5.04 3.45 -8.33
CA GLU A 53 5.15 2.61 -7.12
C GLU A 53 6.49 1.86 -7.03
N ARG A 54 7.03 1.38 -8.15
CA ARG A 54 8.33 0.70 -8.17
C ARG A 54 9.45 1.65 -7.77
N TYR A 55 9.45 2.86 -8.34
CA TYR A 55 10.44 3.88 -7.99
C TYR A 55 10.28 4.37 -6.55
N LEU A 56 9.05 4.43 -6.04
CA LEU A 56 8.76 4.79 -4.66
C LEU A 56 9.26 3.74 -3.68
N LYS A 57 9.10 2.45 -3.99
CA LYS A 57 9.70 1.35 -3.21
C LYS A 57 11.22 1.45 -3.20
N ARG A 58 11.84 1.61 -4.38
CA ARG A 58 13.29 1.78 -4.52
C ARG A 58 13.81 2.99 -3.72
N ALA A 59 13.16 4.14 -3.83
CA ALA A 59 13.53 5.35 -3.10
C ALA A 59 13.52 5.13 -1.58
N ARG A 60 12.47 4.46 -1.04
CA ARG A 60 12.39 4.11 0.38
C ARG A 60 13.51 3.16 0.80
N GLN A 61 13.80 2.13 0.01
CA GLN A 61 14.89 1.20 0.29
C GLN A 61 16.25 1.90 0.33
N GLU A 62 16.52 2.78 -0.64
CA GLU A 62 17.77 3.55 -0.67
C GLU A 62 17.87 4.55 0.49
N MET A 63 16.76 5.13 0.94
CA MET A 63 16.75 5.98 2.15
C MET A 63 17.07 5.18 3.41
N VAL A 64 16.47 4.00 3.58
CA VAL A 64 16.75 3.10 4.72
C VAL A 64 18.20 2.64 4.69
N ALA A 65 18.70 2.19 3.54
CA ALA A 65 20.09 1.76 3.40
C ALA A 65 21.09 2.88 3.75
N ARG A 66 20.77 4.14 3.41
CA ARG A 66 21.62 5.29 3.73
C ARG A 66 21.70 5.58 5.23
N MET A 67 20.66 5.25 6.01
CA MET A 67 20.71 5.45 7.46
C MET A 67 21.73 4.52 8.12
N GLY A 68 22.05 3.37 7.51
CA GLY A 68 23.03 2.42 8.05
C GLY A 68 22.59 1.76 9.37
N VAL A 69 21.32 1.94 9.75
CA VAL A 69 20.74 1.43 10.98
C VAL A 69 20.09 0.08 10.70
N SER A 70 20.27 -0.88 11.62
CA SER A 70 19.66 -2.20 11.47
C SER A 70 18.13 -2.11 11.58
N LEU A 71 17.42 -3.06 10.97
CA LEU A 71 15.97 -3.13 11.06
C LEU A 71 15.50 -3.29 12.53
N GLU A 72 16.28 -3.96 13.36
CA GLU A 72 16.02 -4.11 14.79
C GLU A 72 16.11 -2.79 15.54
N CYS A 73 17.09 -1.94 15.22
CA CYS A 73 17.21 -0.61 15.80
C CYS A 73 16.00 0.26 15.43
N HIS A 74 15.56 0.24 14.16
CA HIS A 74 14.34 0.95 13.77
C HIS A 74 13.08 0.44 14.48
N ARG A 75 13.00 -0.88 14.74
CA ARG A 75 11.90 -1.45 15.54
C ARG A 75 11.96 -0.97 16.99
N ALA A 76 13.15 -0.93 17.59
CA ALA A 76 13.34 -0.41 18.93
C ALA A 76 12.97 1.08 19.04
N GLU A 77 13.42 1.91 18.10
CA GLU A 77 13.06 3.33 18.03
C GLU A 77 11.54 3.53 17.93
N ALA A 78 10.89 2.80 17.02
CA ALA A 78 9.44 2.85 16.86
C ALA A 78 8.71 2.41 18.14
N PHE A 79 9.19 1.36 18.81
CA PHE A 79 8.63 0.91 20.09
C PHE A 79 8.69 2.01 21.15
N TYR A 80 9.87 2.62 21.35
CA TYR A 80 10.03 3.69 22.34
C TYR A 80 9.17 4.91 22.00
N PHE A 81 9.08 5.29 20.72
CA PHE A 81 8.23 6.38 20.26
C PHE A 81 6.75 6.13 20.56
N TYR A 82 6.20 4.97 20.16
CA TYR A 82 4.79 4.70 20.43
C TYR A 82 4.51 4.57 21.93
N ARG A 83 5.44 4.00 22.70
CA ARG A 83 5.32 3.96 24.16
C ARG A 83 5.31 5.36 24.78
N SER A 84 6.11 6.30 24.29
CA SER A 84 6.08 7.69 24.78
C SER A 84 4.76 8.38 24.44
N VAL A 85 4.18 8.13 23.28
CA VAL A 85 2.85 8.67 22.90
C VAL A 85 1.74 8.11 23.81
N ILE A 86 1.77 6.81 24.12
CA ILE A 86 0.78 6.17 24.99
C ILE A 86 0.84 6.71 26.42
N ASN A 87 2.05 6.97 26.93
CA ASN A 87 2.25 7.46 28.29
C ASN A 87 2.01 8.98 28.43
N ASN A 88 1.90 9.71 27.32
CA ASN A 88 1.66 11.14 27.34
C ASN A 88 0.18 11.42 27.64
N GLN A 89 -0.11 11.86 28.86
CA GLN A 89 -1.47 12.22 29.31
C GLN A 89 -2.09 13.38 28.53
N ASN A 90 -1.27 14.23 27.90
CA ASN A 90 -1.74 15.37 27.11
C ASN A 90 -2.01 15.00 25.64
N ALA A 91 -1.66 13.79 25.20
CA ALA A 91 -1.94 13.35 23.84
C ALA A 91 -3.44 13.10 23.64
N HIS A 92 -3.94 13.38 22.44
CA HIS A 92 -5.34 13.16 22.14
C HIS A 92 -5.66 11.64 22.26
N PRO A 93 -6.78 11.21 22.89
CA PRO A 93 -7.07 9.79 23.10
C PRO A 93 -7.02 8.93 21.84
N ARG A 94 -7.45 9.49 20.70
CA ARG A 94 -7.35 8.84 19.38
C ARG A 94 -5.91 8.53 18.94
N GLU A 95 -4.96 9.40 19.29
CA GLU A 95 -3.54 9.18 18.98
C GLU A 95 -2.93 8.11 19.88
N GLN A 96 -3.30 8.10 21.16
CA GLN A 96 -2.92 7.04 22.09
C GLN A 96 -3.45 5.67 21.63
N LEU A 97 -4.71 5.60 21.19
CA LEU A 97 -5.30 4.37 20.62
C LEU A 97 -4.53 3.91 19.38
N ARG A 98 -4.27 4.81 18.43
CA ARG A 98 -3.47 4.47 17.23
C ARG A 98 -2.05 4.03 17.59
N ALA A 99 -1.43 4.64 18.60
CA ALA A 99 -0.10 4.24 19.05
C ALA A 99 -0.11 2.82 19.63
N ARG A 100 -1.16 2.44 20.39
CA ARG A 100 -1.36 1.06 20.88
C ARG A 100 -1.50 0.08 19.72
N GLU A 101 -2.39 0.34 18.76
CA GLU A 101 -2.56 -0.50 17.57
C GLU A 101 -1.24 -0.70 16.79
N ARG A 102 -0.42 0.35 16.70
CA ARG A 102 0.89 0.28 16.02
C ARG A 102 1.91 -0.52 16.81
N LEU A 103 1.86 -0.45 18.13
CA LEU A 103 2.73 -1.22 19.01
C LEU A 103 2.35 -2.71 18.96
N ASP A 104 1.06 -3.04 18.95
CA ASP A 104 0.56 -4.41 18.79
C ASP A 104 0.99 -5.01 17.45
N LYS A 105 0.90 -4.24 16.36
CA LYS A 105 1.46 -4.59 15.03
C LYS A 105 2.95 -4.90 15.09
N LEU A 106 3.71 -4.08 15.82
CA LEU A 106 5.15 -4.21 15.91
C LEU A 106 5.55 -5.46 16.71
N LEU A 107 4.76 -5.84 17.71
CA LEU A 107 4.96 -7.04 18.54
C LEU A 107 4.30 -8.31 17.97
N GLY A 108 3.50 -8.19 16.90
CA GLY A 108 2.78 -9.32 16.32
C GLY A 108 1.62 -9.82 17.18
N LEU A 109 1.04 -8.97 18.03
CA LEU A 109 -0.08 -9.29 18.92
C LEU A 109 -1.44 -9.14 18.24
N GLU A 110 -1.48 -8.78 16.95
CA GLU A 110 -2.72 -8.63 16.21
C GLU A 110 -3.44 -9.97 16.07
N ILE A 111 -4.72 -9.98 16.46
CA ILE A 111 -5.59 -11.11 16.17
C ILE A 111 -5.73 -11.18 14.64
N PRO A 112 -5.43 -12.33 14.01
CA PRO A 112 -5.59 -12.47 12.57
C PRO A 112 -7.05 -12.22 12.20
N VAL A 113 -7.29 -11.19 11.39
CA VAL A 113 -8.61 -10.93 10.82
C VAL A 113 -8.88 -12.06 9.82
N LYS A 114 -9.64 -13.06 10.24
CA LYS A 114 -10.20 -14.04 9.32
C LYS A 114 -11.19 -13.30 8.43
N MET A 115 -10.75 -12.96 7.21
CA MET A 115 -11.70 -12.57 6.18
C MET A 115 -12.52 -13.82 5.86
N HIS A 116 -13.81 -13.78 6.16
CA HIS A 116 -14.74 -14.72 5.58
C HIS A 116 -14.85 -14.37 4.09
N THR A 117 -13.94 -14.90 3.28
CA THR A 117 -14.23 -15.09 1.85
C THR A 117 -15.34 -16.13 1.81
N GLU A 118 -16.54 -15.73 1.42
CA GLU A 118 -17.48 -16.70 0.90
C GLU A 118 -16.79 -17.49 -0.22
N PRO A 119 -17.00 -18.81 -0.30
CA PRO A 119 -16.39 -19.59 -1.36
C PRO A 119 -16.84 -19.01 -2.70
N GLU A 120 -15.87 -18.53 -3.50
CA GLU A 120 -16.12 -18.19 -4.89
C GLU A 120 -16.55 -19.48 -5.58
N LEU A 121 -17.85 -19.59 -5.91
CA LEU A 121 -18.34 -20.69 -6.73
C LEU A 121 -17.56 -20.70 -8.03
N THR A 122 -16.96 -21.84 -8.36
CA THR A 122 -16.20 -21.97 -9.58
C THR A 122 -17.14 -21.90 -10.80
N PRO A 123 -16.68 -21.46 -11.98
CA PRO A 123 -17.51 -21.43 -13.19
C PRO A 123 -18.13 -22.78 -13.55
N ALA A 124 -17.49 -23.89 -13.16
CA ALA A 124 -17.99 -25.24 -13.37
C ALA A 124 -19.16 -25.57 -12.43
N GLU A 125 -19.12 -25.12 -11.18
CA GLU A 125 -20.23 -25.27 -10.23
C GLU A 125 -21.42 -24.41 -10.63
N LEU A 126 -21.20 -23.20 -11.15
CA LEU A 126 -22.25 -22.35 -11.71
C LEU A 126 -22.97 -22.97 -12.92
N GLN A 127 -22.27 -23.77 -13.73
CA GLN A 127 -22.85 -24.47 -14.88
C GLN A 127 -23.53 -25.79 -14.52
N ALA A 128 -23.17 -26.39 -13.38
CA ALA A 128 -23.75 -27.64 -12.91
C ALA A 128 -25.02 -27.45 -12.08
N MET A 129 -25.29 -26.23 -11.61
CA MET A 129 -26.51 -25.90 -10.88
C MET A 129 -27.72 -25.84 -11.80
N SER A 130 -28.87 -26.25 -11.27
CA SER A 130 -30.15 -26.03 -11.93
C SER A 130 -30.52 -24.55 -11.93
N ASP A 131 -31.38 -24.14 -12.88
CA ASP A 131 -31.87 -22.75 -12.99
C ASP A 131 -32.53 -22.26 -11.69
N GLU A 132 -33.17 -23.16 -10.94
CA GLU A 132 -33.82 -22.86 -9.66
C GLU A 132 -32.81 -22.58 -8.54
N GLU A 133 -31.74 -23.39 -8.46
CA GLU A 133 -30.65 -23.21 -7.48
C GLU A 133 -29.83 -21.94 -7.77
N PHE A 134 -29.61 -21.64 -9.06
CA PHE A 134 -28.94 -20.43 -9.49
C PHE A 134 -29.73 -19.17 -9.11
N ASN A 135 -31.03 -19.16 -9.37
CA ASN A 135 -31.90 -18.03 -9.02
C ASN A 135 -31.99 -17.82 -7.50
N ALA A 136 -32.05 -18.90 -6.71
CA ALA A 136 -32.06 -18.81 -5.24
C ALA A 136 -30.75 -18.24 -4.68
N LEU A 137 -29.59 -18.60 -5.25
CA LEU A 137 -28.30 -18.00 -4.89
C LEU A 137 -28.22 -16.53 -5.28
N TYR A 138 -28.68 -16.18 -6.48
CA TYR A 138 -28.72 -14.80 -6.96
C TYR A 138 -29.58 -13.90 -6.06
N GLU A 139 -30.76 -14.36 -5.66
CA GLU A 139 -31.64 -13.62 -4.74
C GLU A 139 -31.04 -13.47 -3.33
N LYS A 140 -30.26 -14.45 -2.87
CA LYS A 140 -29.59 -14.41 -1.57
C LYS A 140 -28.40 -13.43 -1.54
N GLN A 141 -27.71 -13.24 -2.67
CA GLN A 141 -26.60 -12.28 -2.78
C GLN A 141 -27.04 -10.83 -3.04
N MET A 142 -28.27 -10.62 -3.52
CA MET A 142 -28.83 -9.29 -3.83
C MET A 142 -29.66 -8.68 -2.69
N LYS A 143 -29.80 -9.38 -1.55
CA LYS A 143 -30.38 -8.86 -0.30
C LYS A 143 -29.29 -8.47 0.69
#